data_AF-A0A258CNE1-F1
#
_entry.id   AF-A0A258CNE1-F1
#
_cell.length_a   1.000
_cell.length_b   1.000
_cell.length_c   1.000
_cell.angle_alpha   90.00
_cell.angle_beta   90.00
_cell.angle_gamma   90.00
#
_symmetry.space_group_name_H-M   'P 1'
#
loop_
_entity.id
_entity.type
_entity.pdbx_description
1 polymer ?
#
loop_
_entity_poly.entity_id
_entity_poly.type
_entity_poly.pdbx_seq_one_letter_code
_entity_poly.pdbx_strand_id
1 'polypeptide(L)'
;HDMKGMDMSKTSMKGHAQMGRDALKMDEMRMSKAMMAAKAADFDVLWAKKMIAHHQGAIDMSQSLLKHGGDTEAKRMAQMTIDENTKAKAELEAFVRKHGG
;
A
#
# COMPACT_ATOMS: atom_id res chain seq x y z
N HIS A 1 -41.91 19.51 10.27
CA HIS A 1 -41.10 18.50 9.56
C HIS A 1 -39.96 18.08 10.48
N ASP A 2 -40.19 17.06 11.30
CA ASP A 2 -39.22 16.57 12.29
C ASP A 2 -38.22 15.62 11.64
N MET A 3 -37.05 16.13 11.27
CA MET A 3 -35.87 15.33 10.93
C MET A 3 -35.07 15.02 12.21
N LYS A 4 -35.72 14.52 13.26
CA LYS A 4 -35.08 14.16 14.52
C LYS A 4 -34.71 12.68 14.49
N GLY A 5 -33.44 12.39 14.17
CA GLY A 5 -32.84 11.07 14.42
C GLY A 5 -32.27 10.33 13.21
N MET A 6 -31.89 11.00 12.12
CA MET A 6 -30.97 10.37 11.17
C MET A 6 -29.67 10.07 11.93
N ASP A 7 -29.40 8.78 12.11
CA ASP A 7 -28.31 8.22 12.88
C ASP A 7 -26.94 8.69 12.35
N MET A 8 -26.46 9.82 12.89
CA MET A 8 -25.19 10.45 12.54
C MET A 8 -24.00 9.51 12.76
N SER A 9 -24.14 8.51 13.64
CA SER A 9 -23.10 7.52 13.90
C SER A 9 -22.92 6.52 12.74
N LYS A 10 -24.03 6.08 12.12
CA LYS A 10 -23.99 5.22 10.92
C LYS A 10 -23.46 5.96 9.68
N THR A 11 -23.80 7.24 9.52
CA THR A 11 -23.27 8.06 8.43
C THR A 11 -21.77 8.27 8.56
N SER A 12 -21.27 8.52 9.79
CA SER A 12 -19.84 8.65 10.08
C SER A 12 -19.06 7.35 9.82
N MET A 13 -19.58 6.21 10.27
CA MET A 13 -18.99 4.89 10.02
C MET A 13 -18.90 4.55 8.53
N LYS A 14 -19.96 4.84 7.74
CA LYS A 14 -19.94 4.66 6.28
C LYS A 14 -18.90 5.56 5.60
N GLY A 15 -18.76 6.80 6.06
CA GLY A 15 -17.74 7.73 5.56
C GLY A 15 -16.32 7.21 5.79
N HIS A 16 -16.02 6.71 6.99
CA HIS A 16 -14.71 6.16 7.32
C HIS A 16 -14.37 4.91 6.48
N ALA A 17 -15.32 4.01 6.29
CA ALA A 17 -15.14 2.83 5.44
C ALA A 17 -14.92 3.20 3.96
N GLN A 18 -15.56 4.27 3.48
CA GLN A 18 -15.35 4.76 2.12
C GLN A 18 -13.94 5.35 1.96
N MET A 19 -13.49 6.17 2.92
CA MET A 19 -12.13 6.72 2.91
C MET A 19 -11.05 5.62 2.86
N GLY A 20 -11.22 4.53 3.63
CA GLY A 20 -10.29 3.40 3.59
C GLY A 20 -10.23 2.69 2.24
N ARG A 21 -11.39 2.50 1.57
CA ARG A 21 -11.44 1.92 0.22
C ARG A 21 -10.78 2.81 -0.82
N ASP A 22 -11.00 4.12 -0.73
CA ASP A 22 -10.40 5.08 -1.65
C ASP A 22 -8.88 5.19 -1.44
N ALA A 23 -8.41 5.09 -0.20
CA ALA A 23 -6.98 5.00 0.10
C ALA A 23 -6.32 3.78 -0.55
N LEU A 24 -6.90 2.58 -0.39
CA LEU A 24 -6.37 1.35 -1.02
C LEU A 24 -6.27 1.49 -2.55
N LYS A 25 -7.31 2.03 -3.21
CA LYS A 25 -7.28 2.27 -4.66
C LYS A 25 -6.18 3.24 -5.07
N MET A 26 -5.97 4.31 -4.29
CA MET A 26 -4.91 5.28 -4.58
C MET A 26 -3.53 4.64 -4.42
N ASP A 27 -3.32 3.80 -3.41
CA ASP A 27 -2.07 3.07 -3.18
C ASP A 27 -1.80 2.07 -4.33
N GLU A 28 -2.80 1.29 -4.75
CA GLU A 28 -2.73 0.39 -5.90
C GLU A 28 -2.39 1.13 -7.21
N MET A 29 -3.02 2.28 -7.46
CA MET A 29 -2.74 3.10 -8.65
C MET A 29 -1.30 3.65 -8.64
N ARG A 30 -0.80 4.10 -7.48
CA ARG A 30 0.58 4.57 -7.33
C ARG A 30 1.58 3.45 -7.60
N MET A 31 1.35 2.27 -7.02
CA MET A 31 2.15 1.07 -7.24
C MET A 31 2.19 0.71 -8.74
N SER A 32 1.02 0.56 -9.37
CA SER A 32 0.90 0.22 -10.79
C SER A 32 1.64 1.22 -11.68
N LYS A 33 1.44 2.52 -11.44
CA LYS A 33 2.12 3.59 -12.18
C LYS A 33 3.65 3.50 -12.03
N ALA A 34 4.15 3.27 -10.82
CA ALA A 34 5.59 3.15 -10.56
C ALA A 34 6.19 1.90 -11.24
N MET A 35 5.49 0.76 -11.19
CA MET A 35 5.90 -0.46 -11.87
C MET A 35 5.97 -0.27 -13.40
N MET A 36 4.99 0.42 -13.98
CA MET A 36 4.97 0.70 -15.43
C MET A 36 6.03 1.72 -15.85
N ALA A 37 6.41 2.64 -14.95
CA ALA A 37 7.45 3.63 -15.19
C ALA A 37 8.88 3.06 -15.08
N ALA A 38 9.08 1.93 -14.40
CA ALA A 38 10.39 1.30 -14.23
C ALA A 38 11.00 0.88 -15.58
N LYS A 39 12.27 1.26 -15.80
CA LYS A 39 13.04 0.96 -17.01
C LYS A 39 14.48 0.53 -16.66
N ALA A 40 14.96 -0.47 -17.40
CA ALA A 40 16.36 -0.88 -17.46
C ALA A 40 16.57 -1.72 -18.73
N ALA A 41 17.80 -1.72 -19.27
CA ALA A 41 18.17 -2.59 -20.39
C ALA A 41 18.37 -4.03 -19.92
N ASP A 42 19.00 -4.19 -18.75
CA ASP A 42 19.16 -5.47 -18.09
C ASP A 42 17.83 -5.95 -17.49
N PHE A 43 17.49 -7.22 -17.73
CA PHE A 43 16.22 -7.79 -17.31
C PHE A 43 16.13 -7.97 -15.79
N ASP A 44 17.22 -8.38 -15.13
CA ASP A 44 17.24 -8.61 -13.69
C ASP A 44 17.11 -7.27 -12.95
N VAL A 45 17.77 -6.21 -13.44
CA VAL A 45 17.61 -4.85 -12.93
C VAL A 45 16.21 -4.31 -13.19
N LEU A 46 15.59 -4.60 -14.34
CA LEU A 46 14.21 -4.22 -14.63
C LEU A 46 13.24 -4.90 -13.65
N TRP A 47 13.41 -6.21 -13.45
CA TRP A 47 12.64 -7.00 -12.49
C TRP A 47 12.79 -6.41 -11.08
N ALA A 48 14.02 -6.15 -10.63
CA ALA A 48 14.29 -5.60 -9.30
C ALA A 48 13.63 -4.23 -9.11
N LYS A 49 13.72 -3.33 -10.10
CA LYS A 49 13.05 -2.02 -10.06
C LYS A 49 11.52 -2.15 -9.98
N LYS A 50 10.93 -3.10 -10.70
CA LYS A 50 9.48 -3.38 -10.60
C LYS A 50 9.10 -3.95 -9.23
N MET A 51 9.90 -4.85 -8.68
CA MET A 51 9.66 -5.42 -7.35
C MET A 51 9.82 -4.38 -6.23
N ILE A 52 10.75 -3.44 -6.34
CA ILE A 52 10.85 -2.30 -5.40
C ILE A 52 9.52 -1.51 -5.36
N ALA A 53 8.93 -1.22 -6.53
CA ALA A 53 7.65 -0.52 -6.61
C ALA A 53 6.49 -1.37 -6.04
N HIS A 54 6.47 -2.68 -6.33
CA HIS A 54 5.48 -3.60 -5.80
C HIS A 54 5.52 -3.68 -4.26
N HIS A 55 6.72 -3.85 -3.68
CA HIS A 55 6.90 -3.88 -2.23
C HIS A 55 6.52 -2.55 -1.57
N GLN A 56 6.82 -1.42 -2.20
CA GLN A 56 6.35 -0.12 -1.70
C GLN A 56 4.83 -0.03 -1.69
N GLY A 57 4.15 -0.51 -2.74
CA GLY A 57 2.68 -0.58 -2.78
C GLY A 57 2.09 -1.43 -1.65
N ALA A 58 2.69 -2.59 -1.37
CA ALA A 58 2.28 -3.45 -0.26
C ALA A 58 2.46 -2.77 1.11
N ILE A 59 3.53 -1.99 1.30
CA ILE A 59 3.76 -1.18 2.51
C ILE A 59 2.68 -0.11 2.64
N ASP A 60 2.42 0.66 1.58
CA ASP A 60 1.44 1.75 1.58
C ASP A 60 0.03 1.23 1.89
N MET A 61 -0.40 0.14 1.24
CA MET A 61 -1.69 -0.49 1.51
C MET A 61 -1.81 -1.02 2.93
N SER A 62 -0.73 -1.58 3.48
CA SER A 62 -0.69 -2.07 4.86
C SER A 62 -0.81 -0.92 5.86
N GLN A 63 -0.18 0.23 5.59
CA GLN A 63 -0.36 1.45 6.38
C GLN A 63 -1.80 1.96 6.32
N SER A 64 -2.43 1.92 5.14
CA SER A 64 -3.86 2.22 4.97
C SER A 64 -4.75 1.30 5.82
N LEU A 65 -4.43 -0.01 5.89
CA LEU A 65 -5.13 -0.96 6.76
C LEU A 65 -4.92 -0.66 8.26
N LEU A 66 -3.71 -0.29 8.69
CA LEU A 66 -3.45 0.10 10.08
C LEU A 66 -4.27 1.33 10.50
N LYS A 67 -4.44 2.29 9.58
CA LYS A 67 -5.18 3.53 9.79
C LYS A 67 -6.69 3.35 9.76
N HIS A 68 -7.21 2.58 8.80
CA HIS A 68 -8.64 2.52 8.51
C HIS A 68 -9.33 1.24 8.97
N GLY A 69 -8.56 0.16 9.19
CA GLY A 69 -9.07 -1.13 9.64
C GLY A 69 -9.43 -1.15 11.12
N GLY A 70 -10.32 -2.08 11.49
CA GLY A 70 -10.75 -2.32 12.88
C GLY A 70 -10.36 -3.68 13.44
N ASP A 71 -10.04 -4.66 12.58
CA ASP A 71 -9.71 -6.02 13.01
C ASP A 71 -8.25 -6.12 13.51
N THR A 72 -8.05 -6.72 14.69
CA THR A 72 -6.74 -6.76 15.34
C THR A 72 -5.79 -7.73 14.63
N GLU A 73 -6.30 -8.86 14.14
CA GLU A 73 -5.49 -9.84 13.42
C GLU A 73 -5.06 -9.29 12.05
N ALA A 74 -5.97 -8.60 11.35
CA ALA A 74 -5.64 -7.89 10.12
C ALA A 74 -4.55 -6.83 10.33
N LYS A 75 -4.59 -6.07 11.43
CA LYS A 75 -3.52 -5.10 11.77
C LYS A 75 -2.19 -5.78 12.08
N ARG A 76 -2.21 -6.92 12.77
CA ARG A 76 -1.00 -7.72 13.03
C ARG A 76 -0.37 -8.19 11.72
N MET A 77 -1.17 -8.71 10.79
CA MET A 77 -0.71 -9.10 9.46
C MET A 77 -0.18 -7.91 8.65
N ALA A 78 -0.84 -6.74 8.74
CA ALA A 78 -0.38 -5.52 8.09
C ALA A 78 1.00 -5.08 8.59
N GLN A 79 1.23 -5.13 9.91
CA GLN A 79 2.54 -4.79 10.48
C GLN A 79 3.63 -5.76 10.01
N MET A 80 3.35 -7.07 10.01
CA MET A 80 4.29 -8.06 9.46
C MET A 80 4.60 -7.80 7.99
N THR A 81 3.57 -7.46 7.21
CA THR A 81 3.72 -7.15 5.78
C THR A 81 4.64 -5.94 5.60
N ILE A 82 4.49 -4.88 6.39
CA ILE A 82 5.38 -3.71 6.36
C ILE A 82 6.83 -4.14 6.66
N ASP A 83 7.04 -4.91 7.72
CA ASP A 83 8.38 -5.29 8.17
C ASP A 83 9.10 -6.15 7.13
N GLU A 84 8.42 -7.15 6.56
CA GLU A 84 8.96 -8.06 5.55
C GLU A 84 9.23 -7.35 4.21
N ASN A 85 8.26 -6.55 3.73
CA ASN A 85 8.40 -5.85 2.47
C ASN A 85 9.44 -4.73 2.55
N THR A 86 9.63 -4.10 3.71
CA THR A 86 10.70 -3.11 3.92
C THR A 86 12.08 -3.75 3.79
N LYS A 87 12.27 -4.93 4.39
CA LYS A 87 13.54 -5.68 4.27
C LYS A 87 13.80 -6.10 2.83
N ALA A 88 12.82 -6.74 2.17
CA ALA A 88 12.94 -7.17 0.78
C ALA A 88 13.21 -5.99 -0.18
N LYS A 89 12.54 -4.85 0.02
CA LYS A 89 12.78 -3.62 -0.74
C LYS A 89 14.23 -3.14 -0.56
N ALA A 90 14.76 -3.13 0.66
CA ALA A 90 16.13 -2.70 0.91
C ALA A 90 17.19 -3.60 0.23
N GLU A 91 16.95 -4.91 0.20
CA GLU A 91 17.79 -5.88 -0.51
C GLU A 91 17.79 -5.65 -2.03
N LEU A 92 16.61 -5.42 -2.61
CA LEU A 92 16.48 -5.10 -4.04
C LEU A 92 17.11 -3.76 -4.39
N GLU A 93 16.98 -2.75 -3.54
CA GLU A 93 17.67 -1.47 -3.72
C GLU A 93 19.19 -1.66 -3.67
N ALA A 94 19.70 -2.52 -2.78
CA ALA A 94 21.12 -2.87 -2.73
C ALA A 94 21.58 -3.57 -4.01
N PHE A 95 20.77 -4.51 -4.51
CA PHE A 95 21.01 -5.15 -5.80
C PHE A 95 21.07 -4.13 -6.94
N VAL A 96 20.09 -3.24 -7.06
CA VAL A 96 20.07 -2.21 -8.11
C VAL A 96 21.27 -1.27 -7.99
N ARG A 97 21.71 -0.89 -6.79
CA ARG A 97 22.93 -0.07 -6.61
C ARG A 97 24.20 -0.77 -7.12
N LYS A 98 24.28 -2.09 -6.98
CA LYS A 98 25.45 -2.88 -7.38
C LYS A 98 25.45 -3.23 -8.88
N HIS A 99 24.27 -3.43 -9.46
CA HIS A 99 24.10 -3.97 -10.81
C HIS A 99 23.50 -2.97 -11.82
N GLY A 100 23.01 -1.82 -11.35
CA GLY A 100 22.13 -0.95 -12.10
C GLY A 100 22.77 0.17 -12.92
N GLY A 101 24.10 0.25 -12.99
CA GLY A 101 24.90 1.08 -13.92
C GLY A 101 24.42 2.50 -14.14
#